data_AF-A0A2E8YQP1-F1
#
_entry.id   AF-A0A2E8YQP1-F1
#
_cell.length_a   1.000
_cell.length_b   1.000
_cell.length_c   1.000
_cell.angle_alpha   90.00
_cell.angle_beta   90.00
_cell.angle_gamma   90.00
#
_symmetry.space_group_name_H-M   'P 1'
#
loop_
_entity.id
_entity.type
_entity.pdbx_description
1 polymer ?
#
loop_
_entity_poly.entity_id
_entity_poly.type
_entity_poly.pdbx_seq_one_letter_code
_entity_poly.pdbx_strand_id
1 'polypeptide(L)'
;MASDKYIYVMQGLSKTFPGGREIVKDVTLAFIPGAKIGVLGVNGAGKSTLLKIMAGLDAEYSGEAWAAENTVIGYLPQEPELDLKKDVFGNILEGMQDVHQLLKRFEDVSSKFAEPLENDEMDALITEQAELQEKIDAVDGWELERAIEIAMDALRCPPGDSDVSKLSGGEIRRVALCRLLLQKPDLLLLDEPTNHLDAESVAWLEKFLDDYSGTVV
;
A
#
# COMPACT_ATOMS: atom_id res chain seq x y z
N MET A 1 5.11 15.80 -22.15
CA MET A 1 4.58 16.70 -21.11
C MET A 1 3.05 16.67 -21.11
N ALA A 2 2.45 15.50 -20.89
CA ALA A 2 1.00 15.31 -20.70
C ALA A 2 0.72 14.35 -19.52
N SER A 3 1.76 13.96 -18.77
CA SER A 3 1.76 12.94 -17.73
C SER A 3 1.08 13.36 -16.43
N ASP A 4 0.98 14.66 -16.16
CA ASP A 4 0.56 15.13 -14.83
C ASP A 4 -0.96 15.32 -14.70
N LYS A 5 -1.71 15.14 -15.80
CA LYS A 5 -3.14 15.42 -15.81
C LYS A 5 -3.99 14.26 -15.28
N TYR A 6 -3.53 13.02 -15.47
CA TYR A 6 -4.28 11.82 -15.10
C TYR A 6 -3.36 10.81 -14.44
N ILE A 7 -3.79 10.24 -13.31
CA ILE A 7 -3.04 9.20 -12.59
C ILE A 7 -3.30 7.80 -13.17
N TYR A 8 -4.48 7.59 -13.76
CA TYR A 8 -4.88 6.34 -14.38
C TYR A 8 -5.85 6.60 -15.53
N VAL A 9 -5.70 5.86 -16.64
CA VAL A 9 -6.57 5.98 -17.82
C VAL A 9 -6.99 4.59 -18.27
N MET A 10 -8.25 4.46 -18.66
CA MET A 10 -8.83 3.32 -19.37
C MET A 10 -9.49 3.83 -20.65
N GLN A 11 -9.27 3.16 -21.78
CA GLN A 11 -9.84 3.52 -23.07
C GLN A 11 -10.42 2.31 -23.77
N GLY A 12 -11.73 2.33 -24.03
CA GLY A 12 -12.47 1.25 -24.68
C GLY A 12 -12.39 -0.09 -23.93
N LEU A 13 -12.20 -0.06 -22.61
CA LEU A 13 -11.91 -1.24 -21.82
C LEU A 13 -13.11 -2.18 -21.76
N SER A 14 -12.93 -3.43 -22.19
CA SER A 14 -13.96 -4.46 -22.12
C SER A 14 -13.40 -5.77 -21.58
N LYS A 15 -14.17 -6.45 -20.72
CA LYS A 15 -13.81 -7.72 -20.10
C LYS A 15 -14.97 -8.70 -20.26
N THR A 16 -14.65 -9.84 -20.87
CA THR A 16 -15.58 -10.95 -21.09
C THR A 16 -14.95 -12.23 -20.54
N PHE A 17 -15.67 -12.93 -19.66
CA PHE A 17 -15.23 -14.22 -19.12
C PHE A 17 -15.54 -15.37 -20.09
N PRO A 18 -14.84 -16.52 -19.94
CA PRO A 18 -15.21 -17.75 -20.63
C PRO A 18 -16.69 -18.07 -20.44
N GLY A 19 -17.37 -18.40 -21.54
CA GLY A 19 -18.84 -18.54 -21.58
C GLY A 19 -19.58 -17.28 -22.04
N GLY A 20 -18.86 -16.22 -22.44
CA GLY A 20 -19.43 -15.04 -23.11
C GLY A 20 -20.08 -14.02 -22.16
N ARG A 21 -19.85 -14.15 -20.85
CA ARG A 21 -20.35 -13.20 -19.86
C ARG A 21 -19.50 -11.93 -19.90
N GLU A 22 -20.01 -10.91 -20.57
CA GLU A 22 -19.45 -9.55 -20.57
C GLU A 22 -19.72 -8.89 -19.21
N ILE A 23 -18.66 -8.48 -18.52
CA ILE A 23 -18.73 -7.88 -17.18
C ILE A 23 -18.41 -6.39 -17.24
N VAL A 24 -17.49 -5.99 -18.12
CA VAL A 24 -17.16 -4.59 -18.41
C VAL A 24 -17.24 -4.40 -19.91
N LYS A 25 -17.86 -3.31 -20.37
CA LYS A 25 -18.08 -3.04 -21.80
C LYS A 25 -17.73 -1.60 -22.13
N ASP A 26 -16.78 -1.43 -23.05
CA ASP A 26 -16.39 -0.17 -23.69
C ASP A 26 -16.21 1.00 -22.70
N VAL A 27 -15.55 0.72 -21.57
CA VAL A 27 -15.33 1.70 -20.51
C VAL A 27 -14.17 2.61 -20.89
N THR A 28 -14.45 3.91 -20.95
CA THR A 28 -13.43 4.96 -21.11
C THR A 28 -13.50 5.90 -19.92
N LEU A 29 -12.49 5.87 -19.07
CA LEU A 29 -12.40 6.65 -17.83
C LEU A 29 -10.98 7.19 -17.65
N ALA A 30 -10.86 8.37 -17.06
CA ALA A 30 -9.58 8.91 -16.65
C ALA A 30 -9.70 9.48 -15.23
N PHE A 31 -8.75 9.13 -14.38
CA PHE A 31 -8.70 9.53 -12.98
C PHE A 31 -7.68 10.65 -12.83
N ILE A 32 -8.03 11.70 -12.10
CA ILE A 32 -7.13 12.81 -11.79
C ILE A 32 -6.44 12.55 -10.44
N PRO A 33 -5.19 13.02 -10.24
CA PRO A 33 -4.52 12.92 -8.96
C PRO A 33 -5.34 13.51 -7.81
N GLY A 34 -5.40 12.80 -6.68
CA GLY A 34 -6.07 13.23 -5.44
C GLY A 34 -7.58 12.99 -5.41
N ALA A 35 -8.18 12.48 -6.49
CA ALA A 35 -9.61 12.20 -6.52
C ALA A 35 -10.00 11.05 -5.57
N LYS A 36 -11.21 11.13 -5.02
CA LYS A 36 -11.84 10.07 -4.20
C LYS A 36 -13.05 9.53 -4.96
N ILE A 37 -12.98 8.28 -5.40
CA ILE A 37 -13.99 7.66 -6.24
C ILE A 37 -14.57 6.45 -5.51
N GLY A 38 -15.90 6.38 -5.43
CA GLY A 38 -16.58 5.17 -4.98
C GLY A 38 -17.10 4.36 -6.16
N VAL A 39 -16.65 3.11 -6.30
CA VAL A 39 -17.18 2.20 -7.32
C VAL A 39 -18.42 1.48 -6.77
N LEU A 40 -19.59 1.78 -7.34
CA LEU A 40 -20.88 1.23 -6.90
C LEU A 40 -21.44 0.23 -7.93
N GLY A 41 -22.20 -0.75 -7.44
CA GLY A 41 -22.86 -1.75 -8.27
C GLY A 41 -23.21 -3.01 -7.50
N VAL A 42 -24.13 -3.80 -8.06
CA VAL A 42 -24.55 -5.09 -7.47
C VAL A 42 -23.40 -6.10 -7.43
N ASN A 43 -23.57 -7.18 -6.66
CA ASN A 43 -22.61 -8.28 -6.64
C ASN A 43 -22.50 -8.92 -8.02
N GLY A 44 -21.27 -9.14 -8.49
CA GLY A 44 -21.02 -9.64 -9.84
C GLY A 44 -21.17 -8.61 -10.97
N ALA A 45 -21.29 -7.31 -10.64
CA ALA A 45 -21.25 -6.22 -11.63
C ALA A 45 -19.83 -5.92 -12.17
N GLY A 46 -18.79 -6.57 -11.65
CA GLY A 46 -17.42 -6.40 -12.14
C GLY A 46 -16.53 -5.43 -11.36
N LYS A 47 -16.96 -4.92 -10.21
CA LYS A 47 -16.19 -3.99 -9.37
C LYS A 47 -14.78 -4.52 -9.05
N SER A 48 -14.70 -5.69 -8.44
CA SER A 48 -13.44 -6.37 -8.12
C SER A 48 -12.61 -6.67 -9.36
N THR A 49 -13.24 -6.98 -10.49
CA THR A 49 -12.54 -7.21 -11.76
C THR A 49 -11.92 -5.93 -12.29
N LEU A 50 -12.65 -4.80 -12.21
CA LEU A 50 -12.15 -3.48 -12.59
C LEU A 50 -10.94 -3.09 -11.73
N LEU A 51 -11.04 -3.24 -10.40
CA LEU A 51 -9.93 -2.94 -9.49
C LEU A 51 -8.71 -3.85 -9.74
N LYS A 52 -8.91 -5.14 -10.03
CA LYS A 52 -7.81 -6.05 -10.39
C LYS A 52 -7.11 -5.66 -11.70
N ILE A 53 -7.86 -5.21 -12.70
CA ILE A 53 -7.30 -4.67 -13.94
C ILE A 53 -6.48 -3.40 -13.62
N MET A 54 -7.04 -2.50 -12.80
CA MET A 54 -6.36 -1.27 -12.38
C MET A 54 -5.07 -1.55 -11.61
N ALA A 55 -5.07 -2.58 -10.76
CA ALA A 55 -3.91 -3.04 -10.01
C ALA A 55 -2.87 -3.81 -10.87
N GLY A 56 -3.16 -4.07 -12.14
CA GLY A 56 -2.30 -4.87 -13.02
C GLY A 56 -2.31 -6.38 -12.73
N LEU A 57 -3.27 -6.86 -11.95
CA LEU A 57 -3.41 -8.27 -11.58
C LEU A 57 -4.23 -9.10 -12.59
N ASP A 58 -5.00 -8.45 -13.45
CA ASP A 58 -5.75 -9.09 -14.54
C ASP A 58 -5.46 -8.35 -15.85
N ALA A 59 -4.73 -9.02 -16.75
CA ALA A 59 -4.36 -8.49 -18.06
C ALA A 59 -5.27 -8.99 -19.21
N GLU A 60 -6.24 -9.86 -18.92
CA GLU A 60 -7.08 -10.48 -19.94
C GLU A 60 -8.29 -9.60 -20.28
N TYR A 61 -8.07 -8.46 -20.95
CA TYR A 61 -9.14 -7.55 -21.39
C TYR A 61 -8.85 -7.01 -22.79
N SER A 62 -9.83 -6.38 -23.42
CA SER A 62 -9.62 -5.62 -24.66
C SER A 62 -9.68 -4.11 -24.38
N GLY A 63 -9.11 -3.30 -25.28
CA GLY A 63 -8.90 -1.88 -25.04
C GLY A 63 -7.55 -1.63 -24.39
N GLU A 64 -7.40 -0.48 -23.74
CA GLU A 64 -6.15 -0.06 -23.12
C GLU A 64 -6.38 0.43 -21.69
N ALA A 65 -5.46 0.14 -20.78
CA ALA A 65 -5.44 0.69 -19.43
C ALA A 65 -4.00 0.92 -18.97
N TRP A 66 -3.71 2.09 -18.42
CA TRP A 66 -2.37 2.44 -17.95
C TRP A 66 -2.40 3.49 -16.84
N ALA A 67 -1.42 3.41 -15.96
CA ALA A 67 -1.14 4.43 -14.95
C ALA A 67 -0.13 5.46 -15.46
N ALA A 68 -0.06 6.62 -14.81
CA ALA A 68 1.01 7.58 -15.07
C ALA A 68 2.39 6.99 -14.71
N GLU A 69 3.43 7.48 -15.36
CA GLU A 69 4.81 7.04 -15.09
C GLU A 69 5.18 7.20 -13.61
N ASN A 70 5.86 6.20 -13.05
CA ASN A 70 6.27 6.13 -11.64
C ASN A 70 5.13 6.12 -10.60
N THR A 71 3.88 5.93 -11.01
CA THR A 71 2.75 5.77 -10.07
C THR A 71 2.91 4.48 -9.26
N VAL A 72 2.93 4.60 -7.94
CA VAL A 72 2.83 3.46 -7.03
C VAL A 72 1.36 3.13 -6.82
N ILE A 73 0.95 1.93 -7.23
CA ILE A 73 -0.42 1.44 -7.05
C ILE A 73 -0.44 0.45 -5.89
N GLY A 74 -1.29 0.71 -4.92
CA GLY A 74 -1.56 -0.21 -3.82
C GLY A 74 -2.96 -0.77 -3.92
N TYR A 75 -3.10 -2.09 -3.69
CA TYR A 75 -4.38 -2.78 -3.84
C TYR A 75 -4.68 -3.65 -2.61
N LEU A 76 -5.87 -3.44 -2.03
CA LEU A 76 -6.42 -4.33 -1.01
C LEU A 76 -7.44 -5.29 -1.67
N PRO A 77 -7.12 -6.58 -1.83
CA PRO A 77 -8.10 -7.56 -2.29
C PRO A 77 -9.17 -7.83 -1.23
N GLN A 78 -10.32 -8.34 -1.69
CA GLN A 78 -11.40 -8.78 -0.80
C GLN A 78 -10.93 -9.87 0.20
N GLU A 79 -10.08 -10.79 -0.24
CA GLU A 79 -9.48 -11.82 0.61
C GLU A 79 -7.95 -11.65 0.59
N PRO A 80 -7.40 -10.84 1.50
CA PRO A 80 -5.96 -10.62 1.56
C PRO A 80 -5.24 -11.80 2.20
N GLU A 81 -3.98 -11.97 1.79
CA GLU A 81 -3.07 -12.98 2.31
C GLU A 81 -1.93 -12.31 3.09
N LEU A 82 -1.46 -13.01 4.12
CA LEU A 82 -0.32 -12.65 4.97
C LEU A 82 0.76 -13.74 4.87
N ASP A 83 2.03 -13.36 5.08
CA ASP A 83 3.10 -14.33 5.20
C ASP A 83 2.98 -15.07 6.54
N LEU A 84 2.64 -16.36 6.47
CA LEU A 84 2.47 -17.25 7.62
C LEU A 84 3.76 -17.51 8.39
N LYS A 85 4.93 -17.10 7.86
CA LYS A 85 6.23 -17.21 8.53
C LYS A 85 6.52 -16.02 9.44
N LYS A 86 5.72 -14.97 9.38
CA LYS A 86 5.88 -13.73 10.15
C LYS A 86 4.73 -13.57 11.14
N ASP A 87 4.97 -12.80 12.18
CA ASP A 87 3.92 -12.31 13.07
C ASP A 87 3.17 -11.13 12.43
N VAL A 88 2.20 -10.58 13.16
CA VAL A 88 1.41 -9.43 12.70
C VAL A 88 2.31 -8.23 12.40
N PHE A 89 3.24 -7.92 13.31
CA PHE A 89 4.15 -6.78 13.15
C PHE A 89 5.04 -6.95 11.93
N GLY A 90 5.63 -8.13 11.73
CA GLY A 90 6.47 -8.45 10.59
C GLY A 90 5.72 -8.35 9.27
N ASN A 91 4.44 -8.74 9.22
CA ASN A 91 3.59 -8.52 8.05
C ASN A 91 3.35 -7.03 7.79
N ILE A 92 3.04 -6.23 8.81
CA ILE A 92 2.83 -4.78 8.64
C ILE A 92 4.11 -4.08 8.19
N LEU A 93 5.25 -4.47 8.76
CA LEU A 93 6.57 -3.93 8.45
C LEU A 93 7.00 -4.18 7.00
N GLU A 94 6.49 -5.22 6.34
CA GLU A 94 6.70 -5.42 4.89
C GLU A 94 6.23 -4.22 4.07
N GLY A 95 5.18 -3.52 4.52
CA GLY A 95 4.70 -2.30 3.89
C GLY A 95 5.70 -1.15 3.97
N MET A 96 6.66 -1.23 4.88
CA MET A 96 7.64 -0.18 5.15
C MET A 96 9.07 -0.72 5.03
N GLN A 97 9.27 -1.78 4.24
CA GLN A 97 10.54 -2.49 4.20
C GLN A 97 11.71 -1.60 3.75
N ASP A 98 11.47 -0.65 2.85
CA ASP A 98 12.51 0.27 2.38
C ASP A 98 12.96 1.21 3.49
N VAL A 99 12.01 1.79 4.23
CA VAL A 99 12.29 2.67 5.39
C VAL A 99 12.97 1.88 6.50
N HIS A 100 12.49 0.67 6.80
CA HIS A 100 13.10 -0.19 7.79
C HIS A 100 14.54 -0.58 7.43
N GLN A 101 14.82 -0.84 6.15
CA GLN A 101 16.19 -1.12 5.68
C GLN A 101 17.10 0.09 5.82
N LEU A 102 16.62 1.31 5.57
CA LEU A 102 17.40 2.54 5.80
C LEU A 102 17.78 2.68 7.27
N LEU A 103 16.82 2.51 8.20
CA LEU A 103 17.06 2.58 9.63
C LEU A 103 18.05 1.51 10.10
N LYS A 104 17.86 0.26 9.67
CA LYS A 104 18.78 -0.83 9.99
C LYS A 104 20.19 -0.56 9.48
N ARG A 105 20.32 -0.07 8.25
CA ARG A 105 21.62 0.28 7.69
C ARG A 105 22.28 1.42 8.46
N PHE A 106 21.50 2.41 8.90
CA PHE A 106 21.99 3.49 9.74
C PHE A 106 22.50 2.98 11.09
N GLU A 107 21.78 2.05 11.74
CA GLU A 107 22.20 1.39 12.97
C GLU A 107 23.49 0.57 12.79
N ASP A 108 23.57 -0.20 11.71
CA ASP A 108 24.75 -0.99 11.35
C ASP A 108 25.99 -0.08 11.14
N VAL A 109 25.83 1.04 10.42
CA VAL A 109 26.89 2.04 10.23
C VAL A 109 27.27 2.70 11.54
N SER A 110 26.28 3.06 12.35
CA SER A 110 26.50 3.70 13.66
C SER A 110 27.29 2.80 14.61
N SER A 111 27.02 1.49 14.57
CA SER A 111 27.70 0.50 15.41
C SER A 111 29.18 0.33 15.04
N LYS A 112 29.55 0.50 13.76
CA LYS A 112 30.95 0.40 13.30
C LYS A 112 31.85 1.49 13.86
N PHE A 113 31.31 2.67 14.22
CA PHE A 113 32.10 3.72 14.86
C PHE A 113 32.65 3.32 16.25
N ALA A 114 32.15 2.25 16.85
CA ALA A 114 32.68 1.71 18.10
C ALA A 114 33.94 0.85 17.91
N GLU A 115 34.30 0.49 16.67
CA GLU A 115 35.47 -0.32 16.35
C GLU A 115 36.70 0.54 16.03
N PRO A 116 37.93 0.02 16.16
CA PRO A 116 39.13 0.70 15.67
C PRO A 116 39.06 0.80 14.14
N LEU A 117 39.04 2.03 13.63
CA LEU A 117 38.93 2.32 12.19
C LEU A 117 40.16 3.10 11.71
N GLU A 118 40.60 2.82 10.49
CA GLU A 118 41.55 3.68 9.79
C GLU A 118 40.85 4.98 9.34
N ASN A 119 41.61 6.06 9.11
CA ASN A 119 41.05 7.38 8.76
C ASN A 119 40.15 7.32 7.50
N ASP A 120 40.57 6.56 6.51
CA ASP A 120 39.89 6.40 5.22
C ASP A 120 38.51 5.72 5.40
N GLU A 121 38.44 4.74 6.30
CA GLU A 121 37.21 4.02 6.63
C GLU A 121 36.27 4.88 7.46
N MET A 122 36.82 5.68 8.39
CA MET A 122 36.08 6.67 9.15
C MET A 122 35.40 7.69 8.23
N ASP A 123 36.13 8.28 7.29
CA ASP A 123 35.59 9.27 6.34
C ASP A 123 34.47 8.68 5.46
N ALA A 124 34.63 7.43 5.03
CA ALA A 124 33.61 6.72 4.25
C ALA A 124 32.34 6.47 5.07
N LEU A 125 32.46 6.04 6.33
CA LEU A 125 31.32 5.80 7.21
C LEU A 125 30.58 7.10 7.56
N ILE A 126 31.29 8.21 7.78
CA ILE A 126 30.68 9.53 8.00
C ILE A 126 29.84 9.95 6.79
N THR A 127 30.39 9.77 5.59
CA THR A 127 29.69 10.10 4.34
C THR A 127 28.44 9.24 4.17
N GLU A 128 28.55 7.92 4.36
CA GLU A 128 27.42 7.00 4.28
C GLU A 128 26.33 7.32 5.32
N GLN A 129 26.73 7.60 6.57
CA GLN A 129 25.79 7.95 7.64
C GLN A 129 25.00 9.23 7.31
N ALA A 130 25.67 10.24 6.75
CA ALA A 130 25.02 11.49 6.34
C ALA A 130 24.00 11.27 5.22
N GLU A 131 24.34 10.47 4.19
CA GLU A 131 23.41 10.13 3.11
C GLU A 131 22.19 9.32 3.60
N LEU A 132 22.42 8.39 4.53
CA LEU A 132 21.34 7.62 5.15
C LEU A 132 20.43 8.51 5.98
N GLN A 133 21.00 9.41 6.79
CA GLN A 133 20.23 10.36 7.58
C GLN A 133 19.34 11.23 6.70
N GLU A 134 19.88 11.80 5.62
CA GLU A 134 19.09 12.60 4.67
C GLU A 134 17.92 11.80 4.08
N LYS A 135 18.16 10.54 3.70
CA LYS A 135 17.10 9.65 3.17
C LYS A 135 16.05 9.30 4.22
N ILE A 136 16.45 9.07 5.47
CA ILE A 136 15.53 8.76 6.57
C ILE A 136 14.67 9.99 6.91
N ASP A 137 15.30 11.17 7.00
CA ASP A 137 14.63 12.44 7.25
C ASP A 137 13.60 12.75 6.15
N ALA A 138 13.94 12.50 4.88
CA ALA A 138 13.06 12.77 3.74
C ALA A 138 11.75 11.96 3.73
N VAL A 139 11.70 10.85 4.47
CA VAL A 139 10.53 9.96 4.55
C VAL A 139 9.94 9.87 5.96
N ASP A 140 10.33 10.78 6.86
CA ASP A 140 9.97 10.77 8.29
C ASP A 140 10.25 9.40 8.96
N GLY A 141 11.32 8.72 8.52
CA GLY A 141 11.57 7.32 8.88
C GLY A 141 11.83 7.09 10.37
N TRP A 142 12.27 8.11 11.12
CA TRP A 142 12.45 8.02 12.56
C TRP A 142 11.15 7.76 13.33
N GLU A 143 10.01 8.14 12.76
CA GLU A 143 8.68 7.93 13.37
C GLU A 143 8.05 6.59 12.93
N LEU A 144 8.79 5.72 12.23
CA LEU A 144 8.25 4.49 11.62
C LEU A 144 7.49 3.61 12.63
N GLU A 145 8.12 3.25 13.75
CA GLU A 145 7.52 2.36 14.74
C GLU A 145 6.27 2.99 15.35
N ARG A 146 6.33 4.28 15.68
CA ARG A 146 5.20 5.03 16.21
C ARG A 146 4.05 5.12 15.19
N ALA A 147 4.35 5.32 13.91
CA ALA A 147 3.34 5.34 12.86
C ALA A 147 2.64 3.99 12.71
N ILE A 148 3.41 2.89 12.81
CA ILE A 148 2.87 1.53 12.83
C ILE A 148 1.94 1.33 14.04
N GLU A 149 2.38 1.70 15.24
CA GLU A 149 1.58 1.55 16.47
C GLU A 149 0.26 2.32 16.40
N ILE A 150 0.29 3.58 15.95
CA ILE A 150 -0.91 4.41 15.78
C ILE A 150 -1.88 3.78 14.77
N ALA A 151 -1.36 3.29 13.64
CA ALA A 151 -2.18 2.66 12.61
C ALA A 151 -2.78 1.33 13.10
N MET A 152 -2.01 0.52 13.82
CA MET A 152 -2.46 -0.75 14.42
C MET A 152 -3.57 -0.53 15.44
N ASP A 153 -3.42 0.46 16.32
CA ASP A 153 -4.43 0.78 17.33
C ASP A 153 -5.73 1.26 16.68
N ALA A 154 -5.62 2.19 15.71
CA ALA A 154 -6.78 2.74 15.02
C ALA A 154 -7.57 1.68 14.21
N LEU A 155 -6.86 0.75 13.56
CA LEU A 155 -7.46 -0.37 12.83
C LEU A 155 -7.75 -1.57 13.73
N ARG A 156 -7.53 -1.48 15.05
CA ARG A 156 -7.74 -2.58 15.99
C ARG A 156 -7.12 -3.88 15.49
N CYS A 157 -5.88 -3.78 15.04
CA CYS A 157 -5.07 -4.93 14.66
C CYS A 157 -4.82 -5.81 15.90
N PRO A 158 -4.64 -7.13 15.72
CA PRO A 158 -4.15 -7.98 16.80
C PRO A 158 -2.78 -7.52 17.30
N PRO A 159 -2.34 -7.97 18.49
CA PRO A 159 -0.99 -7.70 19.00
C PRO A 159 0.10 -8.07 17.98
N GLY A 160 1.16 -7.28 17.91
CA GLY A 160 2.21 -7.41 16.90
C GLY A 160 2.91 -8.77 16.88
N ASP A 161 3.07 -9.40 18.04
CA ASP A 161 3.67 -10.73 18.24
C ASP A 161 2.70 -11.90 17.96
N SER A 162 1.46 -11.61 17.55
CA SER A 162 0.45 -12.63 17.27
C SER A 162 0.80 -13.46 16.04
N ASP A 163 0.59 -14.76 16.17
CA ASP A 163 0.71 -15.75 15.10
C ASP A 163 -0.42 -15.57 14.07
N VAL A 164 -0.06 -15.20 12.85
CA VAL A 164 -1.04 -14.89 11.78
C VAL A 164 -1.86 -16.10 11.34
N SER A 165 -1.40 -17.33 11.59
CA SER A 165 -2.12 -18.55 11.22
C SER A 165 -3.40 -18.79 12.03
N LYS A 166 -3.57 -18.06 13.14
CA LYS A 166 -4.72 -18.18 14.05
C LYS A 166 -5.73 -17.05 13.89
N LEU A 167 -5.44 -16.08 13.02
CA LEU A 167 -6.28 -14.91 12.83
C LEU A 167 -7.57 -15.26 12.07
N SER A 168 -8.65 -14.59 12.46
CA SER A 168 -9.88 -14.57 11.68
C SER A 168 -9.67 -13.80 10.36
N GLY A 169 -10.52 -14.05 9.36
CA GLY A 169 -10.45 -13.32 8.08
C GLY A 169 -10.59 -11.79 8.24
N GLY A 170 -11.34 -11.33 9.26
CA GLY A 170 -11.44 -9.91 9.59
C GLY A 170 -10.14 -9.34 10.16
N GLU A 171 -9.45 -10.07 11.03
CA GLU A 171 -8.15 -9.66 11.56
C GLU A 171 -7.08 -9.63 10.46
N ILE A 172 -7.03 -10.66 9.61
CA ILE A 172 -6.15 -10.72 8.43
C ILE A 172 -6.34 -9.48 7.56
N ARG A 173 -7.59 -9.12 7.30
CA ARG A 173 -7.92 -7.92 6.51
C ARG A 173 -7.46 -6.64 7.17
N ARG A 174 -7.64 -6.46 8.49
CA ARG A 174 -7.19 -5.24 9.20
C ARG A 174 -5.68 -5.11 9.18
N VAL A 175 -4.95 -6.22 9.31
CA VAL A 175 -3.48 -6.24 9.17
C VAL A 175 -3.05 -5.87 7.74
N ALA A 176 -3.69 -6.46 6.73
CA ALA A 176 -3.38 -6.15 5.33
C ALA A 176 -3.72 -4.69 4.94
N LEU A 177 -4.83 -4.17 5.45
CA LEU A 177 -5.21 -2.76 5.29
C LEU A 177 -4.18 -1.86 5.98
N CYS A 178 -3.79 -2.16 7.22
CA CYS A 178 -2.76 -1.40 7.95
C CYS A 178 -1.44 -1.34 7.16
N ARG A 179 -0.96 -2.49 6.69
CA ARG A 179 0.23 -2.60 5.81
C ARG A 179 0.13 -1.67 4.59
N LEU A 180 -1.02 -1.71 3.91
CA LEU A 180 -1.25 -0.95 2.68
C LEU A 180 -1.35 0.57 2.92
N LEU A 181 -2.03 1.01 3.99
CA LEU A 181 -2.17 2.43 4.29
C LEU A 181 -0.83 3.07 4.68
N LEU A 182 0.05 2.31 5.34
CA LEU A 182 1.39 2.78 5.70
C LEU A 182 2.31 2.96 4.48
N GLN A 183 2.14 2.16 3.42
CA GLN A 183 2.88 2.30 2.16
C GLN A 183 2.64 3.65 1.46
N LYS A 184 1.50 4.31 1.73
CA LYS A 184 1.08 5.58 1.10
C LYS A 184 1.22 5.59 -0.44
N PRO A 185 0.68 4.60 -1.18
CA PRO A 185 0.70 4.58 -2.65
C PRO A 185 0.02 5.79 -3.29
N ASP A 186 0.46 6.21 -4.47
CA ASP A 186 -0.16 7.32 -5.22
C ASP A 186 -1.61 7.03 -5.62
N LEU A 187 -1.90 5.76 -5.93
CA LEU A 187 -3.24 5.25 -6.25
C LEU A 187 -3.59 4.07 -5.33
N LEU A 188 -4.57 4.28 -4.47
CA LEU A 188 -5.08 3.30 -3.53
C LEU A 188 -6.37 2.67 -4.07
N LEU A 189 -6.37 1.36 -4.25
CA LEU A 189 -7.48 0.57 -4.77
C LEU A 189 -8.02 -0.33 -3.66
N LEU A 190 -9.26 -0.13 -3.24
CA LEU A 190 -9.83 -0.82 -2.08
C LEU A 190 -11.06 -1.64 -2.45
N ASP A 191 -10.96 -2.97 -2.41
CA ASP A 191 -12.09 -3.85 -2.70
C ASP A 191 -12.90 -4.18 -1.44
N GLU A 192 -14.03 -3.49 -1.28
CA GLU A 192 -14.94 -3.58 -0.12
C GLU A 192 -14.22 -3.41 1.24
N PRO A 193 -13.50 -2.28 1.46
CA PRO A 193 -12.59 -2.14 2.60
C PRO A 193 -13.29 -2.14 3.96
N THR A 194 -14.58 -1.83 4.01
CA THR A 194 -15.36 -1.72 5.25
C THR A 194 -15.88 -3.05 5.78
N ASN A 195 -15.86 -4.16 5.01
CA ASN A 195 -16.36 -5.42 5.59
C ASN A 195 -15.44 -5.89 6.71
N HIS A 196 -16.05 -6.42 7.76
CA HIS A 196 -15.39 -6.91 8.97
C HIS A 196 -14.71 -5.82 9.82
N LEU A 197 -14.98 -4.54 9.55
CA LEU A 197 -14.65 -3.43 10.43
C LEU A 197 -15.84 -3.12 11.35
N ASP A 198 -15.55 -2.68 12.57
CA ASP A 198 -16.57 -2.08 13.44
C ASP A 198 -16.78 -0.59 13.12
N ALA A 199 -17.78 0.02 13.74
CA ALA A 199 -18.16 1.40 13.46
C ALA A 199 -17.03 2.42 13.74
N GLU A 200 -16.20 2.19 14.76
CA GLU A 200 -15.10 3.10 15.10
C GLU A 200 -13.97 2.99 14.08
N SER A 201 -13.58 1.77 13.68
CA SER A 201 -12.59 1.57 12.63
C SER A 201 -13.06 2.07 11.26
N VAL A 202 -14.36 1.97 10.95
CA VAL A 202 -14.93 2.58 9.73
C VAL A 202 -14.82 4.10 9.76
N ALA A 203 -15.19 4.74 10.87
CA ALA A 203 -15.10 6.19 11.02
C ALA A 203 -13.64 6.70 10.92
N TRP A 204 -12.69 5.94 11.48
CA TRP A 204 -11.27 6.24 11.32
C TRP A 204 -10.82 6.11 9.86
N LEU A 205 -11.20 5.02 9.19
CA LEU A 205 -10.86 4.80 7.79
C LEU A 205 -11.44 5.89 6.88
N GLU A 206 -12.70 6.29 7.10
CA GLU A 206 -13.33 7.39 6.38
C GLU A 206 -12.51 8.67 6.48
N LYS A 207 -12.14 9.07 7.71
CA LYS A 207 -11.30 10.24 7.93
C LYS A 207 -9.93 10.10 7.27
N PHE A 208 -9.29 8.94 7.38
CA PHE A 208 -8.00 8.69 6.76
C PHE A 208 -8.07 8.84 5.24
N LEU A 209 -9.09 8.28 4.59
CA LEU A 209 -9.24 8.34 3.13
C LEU A 209 -9.60 9.74 2.63
N ASP A 210 -10.31 10.54 3.43
CA ASP A 210 -10.59 11.95 3.17
C ASP A 210 -9.29 12.78 3.19
N ASP A 211 -8.46 12.59 4.23
CA ASP A 211 -7.17 13.27 4.41
C ASP A 211 -6.04 12.73 3.50
N TYR A 212 -6.26 11.59 2.85
CA TYR A 212 -5.24 10.93 2.03
C TYR A 212 -4.80 11.81 0.86
N SER A 213 -3.50 12.02 0.66
CA SER A 213 -3.01 12.89 -0.42
C SER A 213 -3.14 12.27 -1.82
N GLY A 214 -3.08 10.94 -1.89
CA GLY A 214 -3.20 10.17 -3.13
C GLY A 214 -4.64 10.02 -3.61
N THR A 215 -4.77 9.31 -4.73
CA THR A 215 -6.06 8.98 -5.35
C THR A 215 -6.62 7.72 -4.70
N VAL A 216 -7.93 7.67 -4.47
CA VAL A 216 -8.61 6.51 -3.85
C VAL A 216 -9.73 6.05 -4.78
N VAL A 217 -9.81 4.73 -5.02
CA VAL A 217 -10.83 4.07 -5.85
C VAL A 217 -11.39 2.84 -5.16
#